data_AF-A0A4Y2EGL1-F1
#
_entry.id   AF-A0A4Y2EGL1-F1
#
_cell.length_a   1.000
_cell.length_b   1.000
_cell.length_c   1.000
_cell.angle_alpha   90.00
_cell.angle_beta   90.00
_cell.angle_gamma   90.00
#
_symmetry.space_group_name_H-M   'P 1'
#
loop_
_entity.id
_entity.type
_entity.pdbx_description
1 polymer ?
#
loop_
_entity_poly.entity_id
_entity_poly.type
_entity_poly.pdbx_seq_one_letter_code
_entity_poly.pdbx_strand_id
1 'polypeptide(L)'
;MGSRLRKLKKIYGSKKLYDNKTISGKGHLTDNIIDQLYAFYGNAIRQHSNSVKDMRNAVWAIYFRTRSTDNEPLHSFCPAGETSWCKYNQAGSKGTAETFRHKNSLPPAVMDAIKPIFNSLSHPELLNR
;
A
#
# COMPACT_ATOMS: atom_id res chain seq x y z
N MET A 1 -1.83 -12.24 -0.77
CA MET A 1 -2.39 -10.97 -0.27
C MET A 1 -3.90 -10.85 -0.50
N GLY A 2 -4.37 -10.94 -1.75
CA GLY A 2 -5.79 -10.72 -2.09
C GLY A 2 -6.78 -11.53 -1.25
N SER A 3 -6.56 -12.84 -1.08
CA SER A 3 -7.45 -13.70 -0.28
C SER A 3 -7.52 -13.29 1.20
N ARG A 4 -6.39 -12.85 1.80
CA ARG A 4 -6.35 -12.35 3.19
C ARG A 4 -7.17 -11.07 3.34
N LEU A 5 -7.04 -10.14 2.39
CA LEU A 5 -7.81 -8.89 2.36
C LEU A 5 -9.31 -9.15 2.15
N ARG A 6 -9.69 -10.05 1.24
CA ARG A 6 -11.10 -10.45 1.01
C ARG A 6 -11.71 -11.10 2.25
N LYS A 7 -10.96 -11.97 2.93
CA LYS A 7 -11.37 -12.58 4.20
C LYS A 7 -11.56 -11.51 5.29
N LEU A 8 -10.61 -10.58 5.44
CA LEU A 8 -10.73 -9.46 6.37
C LEU A 8 -11.97 -8.62 6.08
N LYS A 9 -12.17 -8.24 4.81
CA LYS A 9 -13.35 -7.48 4.35
C LYS A 9 -14.65 -8.17 4.76
N LYS A 10 -14.75 -9.50 4.63
CA LYS A 10 -15.91 -10.30 5.04
C LYS A 10 -16.09 -10.34 6.56
N ILE A 11 -15.00 -10.49 7.33
CA ILE A 11 -15.02 -10.51 8.81
C ILE A 11 -15.49 -9.17 9.37
N TYR A 12 -15.01 -8.07 8.76
CA TYR A 12 -15.39 -6.73 9.15
C TYR A 12 -16.79 -6.37 8.66
N GLY A 13 -17.30 -6.97 7.57
CA GLY A 13 -18.71 -6.94 7.18
C GLY A 13 -19.39 -5.57 7.38
N SER A 14 -20.46 -5.56 8.19
CA SER A 14 -21.19 -4.34 8.59
C SER A 14 -20.61 -3.63 9.82
N LYS A 15 -19.52 -4.13 10.41
CA LYS A 15 -18.86 -3.49 11.55
C LYS A 15 -18.30 -2.14 11.12
N LYS A 16 -18.46 -1.18 12.01
CA LYS A 16 -17.88 0.15 11.85
C LYS A 16 -16.45 0.15 12.37
N LEU A 17 -15.58 0.82 11.62
CA LEU A 17 -14.26 1.21 12.09
C LEU A 17 -14.40 2.43 13.02
N TYR A 18 -13.28 2.91 13.57
CA TYR A 18 -13.30 4.03 14.52
C TYR A 18 -13.74 5.37 13.90
N ASP A 19 -13.82 5.46 12.57
CA ASP A 19 -14.36 6.59 11.83
C ASP A 19 -15.87 6.46 11.53
N ASN A 20 -16.54 5.49 12.17
CA ASN A 20 -17.97 5.16 11.99
C ASN A 20 -18.36 4.72 10.56
N LYS A 21 -17.38 4.36 9.73
CA LYS A 21 -17.59 3.82 8.37
C LYS A 21 -17.28 2.33 8.32
N THR A 22 -17.83 1.66 7.32
CA THR A 22 -17.53 0.24 7.06
C THR A 22 -16.16 0.11 6.40
N ILE A 23 -15.50 -1.04 6.56
CA ILE A 23 -14.21 -1.29 5.89
C ILE A 23 -14.31 -1.26 4.36
N SER A 24 -15.50 -1.55 3.84
CA SER A 24 -15.85 -1.55 2.42
C SER A 24 -16.69 -0.32 2.05
N GLY A 25 -16.80 -0.05 0.75
CA GLY A 25 -17.56 1.06 0.21
C GLY A 25 -16.71 1.98 -0.67
N LYS A 26 -17.34 3.02 -1.23
CA LYS A 26 -16.65 4.01 -2.08
C LYS A 26 -15.54 4.69 -1.27
N GLY A 27 -14.34 4.77 -1.85
CA GLY A 27 -13.15 5.32 -1.19
C GLY A 27 -12.56 4.45 -0.07
N HIS A 28 -13.05 3.22 0.11
CA HIS A 28 -12.55 2.26 1.12
C HIS A 28 -12.08 0.97 0.43
N LEU A 29 -11.89 -0.13 1.17
CA LEU A 29 -11.35 -1.39 0.65
C LEU A 29 -12.33 -2.11 -0.30
N THR A 30 -12.33 -1.69 -1.57
CA THR A 30 -13.07 -2.30 -2.68
C THR A 30 -12.32 -3.49 -3.28
N ASP A 31 -13.01 -4.36 -4.04
CA ASP A 31 -12.36 -5.48 -4.72
C ASP A 31 -11.29 -5.04 -5.72
N ASN A 32 -11.55 -3.95 -6.47
CA ASN A 32 -10.56 -3.36 -7.36
C ASN A 32 -9.28 -2.91 -6.63
N ILE A 33 -9.43 -2.30 -5.45
CA ILE A 33 -8.27 -1.92 -4.63
C ILE A 33 -7.54 -3.17 -4.11
N ILE A 34 -8.27 -4.21 -3.70
CA ILE A 34 -7.66 -5.47 -3.29
C ILE A 34 -6.84 -6.09 -4.42
N ASP A 35 -7.37 -6.09 -5.65
CA ASP A 35 -6.67 -6.64 -6.81
C ASP A 35 -5.44 -5.83 -7.19
N GLN A 36 -5.51 -4.50 -7.10
CA GLN A 36 -4.34 -3.63 -7.27
C GLN A 36 -3.26 -3.91 -6.22
N LEU A 37 -3.63 -3.97 -4.93
CA LEU A 37 -2.70 -4.30 -3.85
C LEU A 37 -2.06 -5.68 -4.04
N TYR A 38 -2.85 -6.67 -4.48
CA TYR A 38 -2.34 -8.00 -4.80
C TYR A 38 -1.33 -7.99 -5.95
N ALA A 39 -1.63 -7.27 -7.04
CA ALA A 39 -0.73 -7.14 -8.18
C ALA A 39 0.59 -6.44 -7.79
N PHE A 40 0.51 -5.33 -7.05
CA PHE A 40 1.70 -4.63 -6.55
C PHE A 40 2.53 -5.50 -5.62
N TYR A 41 1.90 -6.24 -4.71
CA TYR A 41 2.62 -7.17 -3.83
C TYR A 41 3.37 -8.23 -4.63
N GLY A 42 2.71 -8.88 -5.60
CA GLY A 42 3.37 -9.87 -6.46
C GLY A 42 4.55 -9.28 -7.22
N ASN A 43 4.43 -8.04 -7.70
CA ASN A 43 5.52 -7.34 -8.38
C ASN A 43 6.71 -7.05 -7.43
N ALA A 44 6.44 -6.55 -6.23
CA ALA A 44 7.47 -6.28 -5.21
C ALA A 44 8.29 -7.53 -4.88
N ILE A 45 7.64 -8.69 -4.74
CA ILE A 45 8.35 -9.95 -4.47
C ILE A 45 9.22 -10.37 -5.67
N ARG A 46 8.70 -10.27 -6.90
CA ARG A 46 9.44 -10.69 -8.10
C ARG A 46 10.63 -9.78 -8.41
N GLN A 47 10.49 -8.46 -8.24
CA GLN A 47 11.54 -7.50 -8.58
C GLN A 47 12.70 -7.47 -7.59
N HIS A 48 12.48 -7.95 -6.36
CA HIS A 48 13.47 -7.89 -5.28
C HIS A 48 13.80 -9.28 -4.72
N SER A 49 13.59 -10.34 -5.51
CA SER A 49 13.75 -11.73 -5.07
C SER A 49 15.14 -12.07 -4.54
N ASN A 50 16.16 -11.28 -4.87
CA ASN A 50 17.53 -11.42 -4.41
C ASN A 50 17.80 -10.81 -3.02
N SER A 51 16.84 -10.12 -2.41
CA SER A 51 17.03 -9.40 -1.15
C SER A 51 15.76 -9.36 -0.32
N VAL A 52 15.74 -10.12 0.79
CA VAL A 52 14.63 -10.11 1.77
C VAL A 52 14.37 -8.72 2.32
N LYS A 53 15.43 -7.94 2.54
CA LYS A 53 15.34 -6.55 2.99
C LYS A 53 14.62 -5.68 1.96
N ASP A 54 14.96 -5.81 0.68
CA ASP A 54 14.34 -4.99 -0.38
C ASP A 54 12.91 -5.43 -0.68
N MET A 55 12.61 -6.73 -0.62
CA MET A 55 11.21 -7.21 -0.65
C MET A 55 10.39 -6.60 0.48
N ARG A 56 10.91 -6.62 1.71
CA ARG A 56 10.23 -6.01 2.86
C ARG A 56 10.00 -4.52 2.64
N ASN A 57 11.02 -3.79 2.20
CA ASN A 57 10.91 -2.35 1.92
C ASN A 57 9.88 -2.06 0.82
N ALA A 58 9.89 -2.83 -0.27
CA ALA A 58 8.94 -2.67 -1.36
C ALA A 58 7.49 -2.98 -0.93
N VAL A 59 7.27 -3.99 -0.08
CA VAL A 59 5.94 -4.28 0.49
C VAL A 59 5.46 -3.13 1.37
N TRP A 60 6.32 -2.54 2.20
CA TRP A 60 5.96 -1.38 3.00
C TRP A 60 5.79 -0.11 2.16
N ALA A 61 6.53 0.05 1.06
CA ALA A 61 6.33 1.13 0.11
C ALA A 61 4.90 1.13 -0.47
N ILE A 62 4.35 -0.05 -0.76
CA ILE A 62 2.94 -0.18 -1.18
C ILE A 62 2.00 0.35 -0.10
N TYR A 63 2.20 -0.07 1.17
CA TYR A 63 1.37 0.36 2.30
C TYR A 63 1.37 1.89 2.44
N PHE A 64 2.56 2.49 2.54
CA PHE A 64 2.69 3.93 2.77
C PHE A 64 2.19 4.75 1.58
N ARG A 65 2.47 4.30 0.34
CA ARG A 65 1.94 4.94 -0.87
C ARG A 65 0.41 4.95 -0.90
N THR A 66 -0.25 3.88 -0.45
CA THR A 66 -1.72 3.80 -0.39
C THR A 66 -2.32 4.67 0.72
N ARG A 67 -1.59 4.95 1.81
CA ARG A 67 -1.99 5.90 2.87
C ARG A 67 -1.72 7.36 2.49
N SER A 68 -0.71 7.59 1.66
CA SER A 68 -0.18 8.91 1.30
C SER A 68 -1.25 9.88 0.80
N THR A 69 -1.19 11.13 1.25
CA THR A 69 -2.07 12.23 0.80
C THR A 69 -1.23 13.42 0.35
N ASP A 70 -1.87 14.43 -0.24
CA ASP A 70 -1.16 15.67 -0.63
C ASP A 70 -0.59 16.42 0.57
N ASN A 71 -1.27 16.37 1.72
CA ASN A 71 -0.82 17.02 2.96
C ASN A 71 0.19 16.16 3.74
N GLU A 72 0.18 14.85 3.52
CA GLU A 72 1.07 13.90 4.18
C GLU A 72 1.63 12.92 3.12
N PRO A 73 2.64 13.33 2.35
CA PRO A 73 3.26 12.47 1.34
C PRO A 73 4.19 11.43 1.99
N LEU A 74 3.95 10.15 1.73
CA LEU A 74 4.61 9.02 2.40
C LEU A 74 5.32 8.11 1.38
N HIS A 75 6.43 8.61 0.82
CA HIS A 75 7.17 7.92 -0.25
C HIS A 75 8.62 7.58 0.10
N SER A 76 9.00 7.62 1.38
CA SER A 76 10.38 7.36 1.84
C SER A 76 10.89 5.95 1.56
N PHE A 77 9.99 4.97 1.41
CA PHE A 77 10.34 3.58 1.03
C PHE A 77 10.41 3.37 -0.48
N CYS A 78 9.98 4.35 -1.28
CA CYS A 78 10.08 4.29 -2.73
C CYS A 78 11.48 4.74 -3.17
N PRO A 79 12.03 4.21 -4.28
CA PRO A 79 13.29 4.70 -4.81
C PRO A 79 13.19 6.20 -5.16
N ALA A 80 14.30 6.91 -5.01
CA ALA A 80 14.43 8.30 -5.44
C ALA A 80 14.86 8.38 -6.92
N GLY A 81 14.83 9.58 -7.49
CA GLY A 81 15.31 9.85 -8.85
C GLY A 81 14.24 9.75 -9.93
N GLU A 82 14.58 10.24 -11.11
CA GLU A 82 13.67 10.31 -12.27
C GLU A 82 13.27 8.93 -12.82
N THR A 83 14.12 7.92 -12.61
CA THR A 83 13.87 6.52 -13.01
C THR A 83 13.10 5.74 -11.95
N SER A 84 12.71 6.38 -10.84
CA SER A 84 11.88 5.77 -9.81
C SER A 84 10.56 5.27 -10.39
N TRP A 85 10.11 4.09 -9.98
CA TRP A 85 8.74 3.64 -10.31
C TRP A 85 7.66 4.43 -9.54
N CYS A 86 8.06 5.23 -8.54
CA CYS A 86 7.16 6.08 -7.77
C CYS A 86 7.00 7.44 -8.43
N LYS A 87 5.81 7.68 -9.00
CA LYS A 87 5.48 8.94 -9.69
C LYS A 87 5.65 10.19 -8.82
N TYR A 88 5.45 10.10 -7.50
CA TYR A 88 5.69 11.22 -6.60
C TYR A 88 7.18 11.56 -6.50
N ASN A 89 8.05 10.56 -6.28
CA ASN A 89 9.50 10.78 -6.21
C ASN A 89 10.08 11.20 -7.58
N GLN A 90 9.50 10.71 -8.69
CA GLN A 90 9.81 11.22 -10.03
C GLN A 90 9.45 12.70 -10.17
N ALA A 91 8.26 13.11 -9.72
CA ALA A 91 7.83 14.50 -9.75
C ALA A 91 8.75 15.38 -8.89
N GLY A 92 9.14 14.92 -7.70
CA GLY A 92 10.13 15.59 -6.86
C GLY A 92 11.47 15.79 -7.57
N SER A 93 11.98 14.74 -8.22
CA SER A 93 13.25 14.81 -8.97
C SER A 93 13.18 15.78 -10.16
N LYS A 94 11.99 15.93 -10.77
CA LYS A 94 11.73 16.84 -11.90
C LYS A 94 11.30 18.25 -11.47
N GLY A 95 11.27 18.55 -10.17
CA GLY A 95 10.77 19.83 -9.66
C GLY A 95 9.27 20.09 -9.87
N THR A 96 8.46 19.04 -10.08
CA THR A 96 7.00 19.14 -10.36
C THR A 96 6.13 18.58 -9.23
N ALA A 97 6.71 18.27 -8.07
CA ALA A 97 5.99 17.69 -6.93
C ALA A 97 4.79 18.52 -6.44
N GLU A 98 4.85 19.85 -6.54
CA GLU A 98 3.77 20.75 -6.11
C GLU A 98 2.45 20.55 -6.88
N THR A 99 2.57 20.10 -8.13
CA THR A 99 1.42 19.82 -9.02
C THR A 99 0.93 18.37 -8.91
N PHE A 100 1.66 17.52 -8.19
CA PHE A 100 1.27 16.14 -7.98
C PHE A 100 0.04 16.07 -7.08
N ARG A 101 -0.93 15.22 -7.46
CA ARG A 101 -2.13 14.95 -6.68
C ARG A 101 -2.25 13.46 -6.40
N HIS A 102 -2.31 13.11 -5.13
CA HIS A 102 -2.56 11.75 -4.68
C HIS A 102 -3.98 11.35 -5.03
N LYS A 103 -4.10 10.16 -5.63
CA LYS A 103 -5.38 9.57 -6.00
C LYS A 103 -5.56 8.27 -5.25
N ASN A 104 -6.80 7.97 -4.88
CA ASN A 104 -7.19 6.70 -4.28
C ASN A 104 -6.52 6.39 -2.93
N SER A 105 -6.17 7.43 -2.17
CA SER A 105 -5.69 7.26 -0.79
C SER A 105 -6.77 6.63 0.07
N LEU A 106 -6.42 5.60 0.82
CA LEU A 106 -7.35 4.96 1.74
C LEU A 106 -7.37 5.70 3.09
N PRO A 107 -8.55 5.79 3.74
CA PRO A 107 -8.66 6.39 5.06
C PRO A 107 -7.77 5.68 6.09
N PRO A 108 -7.22 6.41 7.08
CA PRO A 108 -6.41 5.83 8.15
C PRO A 108 -7.06 4.61 8.81
N ALA A 109 -8.38 4.64 9.05
CA ALA A 109 -9.10 3.54 9.67
C ALA A 109 -9.02 2.24 8.87
N VAL A 110 -9.10 2.32 7.54
CA VAL A 110 -8.94 1.17 6.65
C VAL A 110 -7.48 0.71 6.64
N MET A 111 -6.54 1.67 6.57
CA MET A 111 -5.11 1.38 6.56
C MET A 111 -4.64 0.66 7.84
N ASP A 112 -5.16 1.05 8.99
CA ASP A 112 -4.88 0.40 10.26
C ASP A 112 -5.46 -1.01 10.31
N ALA A 113 -6.70 -1.20 9.83
CA ALA A 113 -7.34 -2.51 9.78
C ALA A 113 -6.59 -3.51 8.88
N ILE A 114 -5.97 -3.07 7.77
CA ILE A 114 -5.22 -3.95 6.86
C ILE A 114 -3.73 -4.08 7.22
N LYS A 115 -3.19 -3.22 8.08
CA LYS A 115 -1.76 -3.22 8.48
C LYS A 115 -1.25 -4.58 8.97
N PRO A 116 -2.00 -5.36 9.77
CA PRO A 116 -1.54 -6.69 10.21
C PRO A 116 -1.26 -7.65 9.04
N ILE A 117 -2.01 -7.52 7.94
CA ILE A 117 -1.79 -8.34 6.74
C ILE A 117 -0.45 -7.96 6.09
N PHE A 118 -0.15 -6.67 5.94
CA PHE A 118 1.14 -6.22 5.43
C PHE A 118 2.30 -6.65 6.34
N ASN A 119 2.15 -6.53 7.66
CA ASN A 119 3.15 -7.00 8.62
C ASN A 119 3.42 -8.51 8.45
N SER A 120 2.37 -9.32 8.40
CA SER A 120 2.50 -10.77 8.22
C SER A 120 3.11 -11.17 6.87
N LEU A 121 2.86 -10.39 5.82
CA LEU A 121 3.33 -10.67 4.46
C LEU A 121 4.73 -10.10 4.18
N SER A 122 5.25 -9.27 5.08
CA SER A 122 6.61 -8.70 5.01
C SER A 122 7.55 -9.32 6.04
N HIS A 123 7.12 -10.41 6.68
CA HIS A 123 7.92 -11.13 7.66
C HIS A 123 9.10 -11.84 6.98
N PRO A 124 10.35 -11.69 7.48
CA PRO A 124 11.52 -12.27 6.83
C PRO A 124 11.40 -13.76 6.56
N GLU A 125 10.87 -14.54 7.51
CA GLU A 125 10.64 -16.00 7.34
C GLU A 125 9.71 -16.35 6.17
N LEU A 126 8.74 -15.49 5.84
CA LEU A 126 7.84 -15.72 4.70
C LEU A 126 8.51 -15.30 3.37
N LEU A 127 9.37 -14.29 3.44
CA LEU A 127 10.06 -13.70 2.29
C LEU A 127 11.31 -14.49 1.89
N ASN A 128 11.98 -15.11 2.86
CA ASN A 128 13.08 -16.02 2.64
C ASN A 128 12.50 -17.34 2.11
N ARG A 129 12.59 -17.55 0.80
CA ARG A 129 12.07 -18.73 0.11
C ARG A 129 13.20 -19.55 -0.48
#